data_AF-A0A7X1HSL8-F1
#
_entry.id   AF-A0A7X1HSL8-F1
#
_cell.length_a   1.000
_cell.length_b   1.000
_cell.length_c   1.000
_cell.angle_alpha   90.00
_cell.angle_beta   90.00
_cell.angle_gamma   90.00
#
_symmetry.space_group_name_H-M   'P 1'
#
loop_
_entity.id
_entity.type
_entity.pdbx_description
1 polymer ?
#
loop_
_entity_poly.entity_id
_entity_poly.type
_entity_poly.pdbx_seq_one_letter_code
_entity_poly.pdbx_strand_id
1 'polypeptide(L)'
;MLNDIFTIHPYFFALANVLEHLDRGTGDLFPFRGVCNALIGDAAIHWCKVFGSDAEATHWKCVIDDHDGFRKFLFDELRTTPTEFHAYWKKMTEFRSNVIAHFNAEHFSNGSTPEFDTAIAAAATAHKYMYRTFPPNVNYIGPMDLVSYGKTASEAVMNRMLV
;
A
#
# COMPACT_ATOMS: atom_id res chain seq x y z
N MET A 1 6.90 7.50 -2.08
CA MET A 1 6.98 6.07 -1.71
C MET A 1 5.92 5.68 -0.68
N LEU A 2 5.97 6.16 0.59
CA LEU A 2 4.89 5.87 1.54
C LEU A 2 3.57 6.50 1.08
N ASN A 3 3.58 7.79 0.70
CA ASN A 3 2.43 8.52 0.16
C ASN A 3 1.74 7.79 -1.02
N ASP A 4 2.49 7.04 -1.83
CA ASP A 4 1.96 6.37 -3.00
C ASP A 4 1.01 5.23 -2.59
N ILE A 5 1.39 4.42 -1.57
CA ILE A 5 0.53 3.38 -0.99
C ILE A 5 -0.81 3.97 -0.52
N PHE A 6 -0.78 5.18 0.05
CA PHE A 6 -1.97 5.87 0.58
C PHE A 6 -2.88 6.47 -0.45
N THR A 7 -2.38 6.80 -1.64
CA THR A 7 -3.23 7.24 -2.74
C THR A 7 -3.75 6.05 -3.54
N ILE A 8 -2.91 5.04 -3.76
CA ILE A 8 -3.21 3.91 -4.63
C ILE A 8 -4.37 3.08 -4.09
N HIS A 9 -4.40 2.79 -2.79
CA HIS A 9 -5.44 1.93 -2.24
C HIS A 9 -6.83 2.60 -2.19
N PRO A 10 -6.98 3.86 -1.75
CA PRO A 10 -8.24 4.58 -1.89
C PRO A 10 -8.67 4.75 -3.34
N TYR A 11 -7.74 4.98 -4.29
CA TYR A 11 -8.07 4.97 -5.72
C TYR A 11 -8.61 3.62 -6.18
N PHE A 12 -7.96 2.52 -5.78
CA PHE A 12 -8.43 1.18 -6.07
C PHE A 12 -9.86 0.99 -5.56
N PHE A 13 -10.15 1.31 -4.29
CA PHE A 13 -11.49 1.11 -3.73
C PHE A 13 -12.54 2.01 -4.37
N ALA A 14 -12.19 3.27 -4.63
CA ALA A 14 -13.10 4.21 -5.28
C ALA A 14 -13.50 3.74 -6.68
N LEU A 15 -12.55 3.23 -7.47
CA LEU A 15 -12.80 2.64 -8.77
C LEU A 15 -13.54 1.30 -8.65
N ALA A 16 -13.11 0.42 -7.75
CA ALA A 16 -13.68 -0.92 -7.53
C ALA A 16 -15.19 -0.86 -7.27
N ASN A 17 -15.63 0.13 -6.48
CA ASN A 17 -17.04 0.33 -6.12
C ASN A 17 -17.95 0.71 -7.29
N VAL A 18 -17.38 1.18 -8.41
CA VAL A 18 -18.13 1.58 -9.61
C VAL A 18 -17.69 0.84 -10.87
N LEU A 19 -16.91 -0.24 -10.74
CA LEU A 19 -16.36 -0.98 -11.88
C LEU A 19 -17.43 -1.44 -12.87
N GLU A 20 -18.57 -1.93 -12.38
CA GLU A 20 -19.68 -2.36 -13.26
C GLU A 20 -20.22 -1.22 -14.12
N HIS A 21 -20.18 0.01 -13.62
CA HIS A 21 -20.56 1.19 -14.38
C HIS A 21 -19.46 1.58 -15.37
N LEU A 22 -18.22 1.65 -14.91
CA LEU A 22 -17.07 2.09 -15.70
C LEU A 22 -16.71 1.13 -16.85
N ASP A 23 -16.81 -0.18 -16.62
CA ASP A 23 -16.51 -1.21 -17.63
C ASP A 23 -17.74 -1.56 -18.50
N ARG A 24 -18.89 -0.91 -18.28
CA ARG A 24 -20.12 -1.21 -19.03
C ARG A 24 -19.91 -0.99 -20.53
N GLY A 25 -20.28 -1.99 -21.34
CA GLY A 25 -20.21 -1.90 -22.80
C GLY A 25 -18.80 -2.06 -23.38
N THR A 26 -17.81 -2.38 -22.55
CA THR A 26 -16.41 -2.62 -23.01
C THR A 26 -16.15 -4.06 -23.45
N GLY A 27 -17.14 -4.96 -23.34
CA GLY A 27 -16.98 -6.38 -23.64
C GLY A 27 -15.95 -7.03 -22.72
N ASP A 28 -15.06 -7.85 -23.29
CA ASP A 28 -14.03 -8.55 -22.54
C ASP A 28 -12.76 -7.71 -22.28
N LEU A 29 -12.77 -6.42 -22.64
CA LEU A 29 -11.61 -5.54 -22.47
C LEU A 29 -11.40 -5.10 -21.01
N PHE A 30 -12.49 -4.95 -20.24
CA PHE A 30 -12.50 -4.56 -18.82
C PHE A 30 -11.40 -3.55 -18.43
N PRO A 31 -11.32 -2.37 -19.08
CA PRO A 31 -10.19 -1.46 -18.93
C PRO A 31 -9.99 -0.98 -17.48
N PHE A 32 -11.06 -0.67 -16.75
CA PHE A 32 -10.95 -0.17 -15.37
C PHE A 32 -10.65 -1.30 -14.38
N ARG A 33 -11.11 -2.52 -14.63
CA ARG A 33 -10.60 -3.70 -13.91
C ARG A 33 -9.10 -3.88 -14.11
N GLY A 34 -8.60 -3.66 -15.33
CA GLY A 34 -7.16 -3.63 -15.63
C GLY A 34 -6.42 -2.58 -14.81
N VAL A 35 -6.96 -1.36 -14.72
CA VAL A 35 -6.42 -0.29 -13.88
C VAL A 35 -6.39 -0.68 -12.40
N CYS A 36 -7.48 -1.25 -11.87
CA CYS A 36 -7.55 -1.74 -10.50
C CYS A 36 -6.47 -2.80 -10.19
N ASN A 37 -6.26 -3.75 -11.11
CA ASN A 37 -5.19 -4.75 -10.97
C ASN A 37 -3.80 -4.10 -10.94
N ALA A 38 -3.56 -3.11 -11.80
CA ALA A 38 -2.30 -2.37 -11.82
C ALA A 38 -2.08 -1.58 -10.52
N LEU A 39 -3.13 -0.94 -9.98
CA LEU A 39 -3.07 -0.22 -8.71
C LEU A 39 -2.70 -1.16 -7.54
N ILE A 40 -3.36 -2.32 -7.41
CA ILE A 40 -2.98 -3.29 -6.36
C ILE A 40 -1.53 -3.75 -6.51
N GLY A 41 -1.10 -4.04 -7.74
CA GLY A 41 0.28 -4.45 -8.01
C GLY A 41 1.28 -3.37 -7.60
N ASP A 42 1.00 -2.11 -7.93
CA ASP A 42 1.86 -0.99 -7.60
C ASP A 42 1.90 -0.71 -6.09
N ALA A 43 0.76 -0.85 -5.39
CA ALA A 43 0.74 -0.77 -3.92
C ALA A 43 1.61 -1.86 -3.28
N ALA A 44 1.54 -3.11 -3.77
CA ALA A 44 2.37 -4.20 -3.25
C ALA A 44 3.87 -3.94 -3.48
N ILE A 45 4.24 -3.42 -4.66
CA ILE A 45 5.62 -3.04 -4.98
C ILE A 45 6.11 -1.94 -4.05
N HIS A 46 5.36 -0.84 -3.91
CA HIS A 46 5.75 0.27 -3.05
C HIS A 46 5.83 -0.13 -1.58
N TRP A 47 4.92 -0.99 -1.11
CA TRP A 47 5.01 -1.55 0.23
C TRP A 47 6.27 -2.40 0.41
N CYS A 48 6.59 -3.27 -0.56
CA CYS A 48 7.80 -4.10 -0.52
C CYS A 48 9.10 -3.29 -0.60
N LYS A 49 9.10 -2.09 -1.19
CA LYS A 49 10.28 -1.18 -1.15
C LYS A 49 10.56 -0.65 0.26
N VAL A 50 9.54 -0.55 1.11
CA VAL A 50 9.67 -0.10 2.51
C VAL A 50 9.94 -1.28 3.43
N PHE A 51 9.16 -2.37 3.30
CA PHE A 51 9.11 -3.46 4.28
C PHE A 51 9.63 -4.80 3.76
N GLY A 52 9.93 -4.92 2.48
CA GLY A 52 10.33 -6.18 1.84
C GLY A 52 11.77 -6.56 2.15
N SER A 53 12.65 -6.40 1.16
CA SER A 53 14.09 -6.68 1.32
C SER A 53 14.81 -5.44 1.85
N ASP A 54 15.75 -5.65 2.78
CA ASP A 54 16.61 -4.58 3.29
C ASP A 54 17.76 -4.20 2.36
N ALA A 55 17.79 -4.74 1.14
CA ALA A 55 18.67 -4.29 0.07
C ALA A 55 18.20 -2.97 -0.58
N GLU A 56 16.92 -2.61 -0.41
CA GLU A 56 16.37 -1.36 -0.95
C GLU A 56 16.81 -0.17 -0.08
N ALA A 57 17.37 0.88 -0.69
CA ALA A 57 17.80 2.08 0.05
C ALA A 57 16.64 2.76 0.80
N THR A 58 15.42 2.51 0.34
CA THR A 58 14.19 3.03 0.92
C THR A 58 13.58 2.14 1.99
N HIS A 59 14.19 0.98 2.26
CA HIS A 59 13.74 0.07 3.29
C HIS A 59 13.77 0.76 4.66
N TRP A 60 12.81 0.46 5.53
CA TRP A 60 12.69 1.16 6.82
C TRP A 60 13.95 1.07 7.67
N LYS A 61 14.70 -0.04 7.62
CA LYS A 61 16.00 -0.20 8.32
C LYS A 61 17.13 0.68 7.75
N CYS A 62 16.98 1.20 6.54
CA CYS A 62 17.96 2.11 5.93
C CYS A 62 17.63 3.57 6.22
N VAL A 63 16.39 3.85 6.62
CA VAL A 63 15.86 5.21 6.78
C VAL A 63 15.66 5.58 8.26
N ILE A 64 15.41 4.60 9.13
CA ILE A 64 15.12 4.80 10.54
C ILE A 64 16.26 4.20 11.37
N ASP A 65 16.96 5.02 12.16
CA ASP A 65 18.10 4.56 12.96
C ASP A 65 17.68 3.69 14.16
N ASP A 66 16.60 4.08 14.87
CA ASP A 66 16.08 3.33 16.03
C ASP A 66 15.16 2.18 15.57
N HIS A 67 15.78 1.07 15.16
CA HIS A 67 15.07 -0.09 14.65
C HIS A 67 14.15 -0.76 15.69
N ASP A 68 14.61 -0.87 16.94
CA ASP A 68 13.87 -1.57 17.98
C ASP A 68 12.69 -0.73 18.47
N GLY A 69 12.89 0.59 18.62
CA GLY A 69 11.81 1.52 18.92
C GLY A 69 10.77 1.57 17.80
N PHE A 70 11.21 1.58 16.53
CA PHE A 70 10.27 1.53 15.40
C PHE A 70 9.48 0.23 15.36
N ARG A 71 10.12 -0.94 15.52
CA ARG A 71 9.42 -2.23 15.52
C ARG A 71 8.38 -2.32 16.64
N LYS A 72 8.76 -1.91 17.85
CA LYS A 72 7.84 -1.87 18.98
C LYS A 72 6.65 -0.96 18.68
N PHE A 73 6.92 0.25 18.20
CA PHE A 73 5.87 1.20 17.82
C PHE A 73 4.95 0.65 16.72
N LEU A 74 5.52 -0.02 15.71
CA LEU A 74 4.79 -0.65 14.62
C LEU A 74 3.80 -1.71 15.14
N PHE A 75 4.29 -2.63 15.97
CA PHE A 75 3.48 -3.71 16.51
C PHE A 75 2.40 -3.22 17.49
N ASP A 76 2.72 -2.23 18.31
CA ASP A 76 1.77 -1.61 19.24
C ASP A 76 0.62 -0.91 18.50
N GLU A 77 0.92 -0.12 17.46
CA GLU A 77 -0.10 0.61 16.68
C GLU A 77 -0.97 -0.34 15.83
N LEU A 78 -0.36 -1.38 15.24
CA LEU A 78 -1.09 -2.39 14.46
C LEU A 78 -1.83 -3.42 15.35
N ARG A 79 -1.57 -3.40 16.66
CA ARG A 79 -2.08 -4.41 17.62
C ARG A 79 -1.78 -5.83 17.16
N THR A 80 -0.56 -6.06 16.71
CA THR A 80 -0.10 -7.34 16.15
C THR A 80 1.17 -7.82 16.85
N THR A 81 1.42 -9.11 16.82
CA THR A 81 2.66 -9.71 17.29
C THR A 81 3.73 -9.76 16.19
N PRO A 82 5.02 -9.91 16.54
CA PRO A 82 6.08 -10.09 15.55
C PRO A 82 5.82 -11.29 14.61
N THR A 83 5.27 -12.38 15.15
CA THR A 83 4.96 -13.60 14.39
C THR A 83 3.84 -13.37 13.38
N GLU A 84 2.77 -12.70 13.78
CA GLU A 84 1.64 -12.38 12.90
C GLU A 84 2.06 -11.41 11.79
N PHE A 85 2.80 -10.35 12.15
CA PHE A 85 3.32 -9.42 11.17
C PHE A 85 4.29 -10.10 10.20
N HIS A 86 5.13 -11.02 10.67
CA HIS A 86 6.02 -11.80 9.79
C HIS A 86 5.22 -12.70 8.83
N ALA A 87 4.15 -13.34 9.31
CA ALA A 87 3.27 -14.13 8.44
C ALA A 87 2.59 -13.25 7.38
N TYR A 88 2.17 -12.04 7.74
CA TYR A 88 1.64 -11.06 6.79
C TYR A 88 2.69 -10.62 5.76
N TRP A 89 3.88 -10.23 6.24
CA TRP A 89 5.01 -9.84 5.41
C TRP A 89 5.35 -10.92 4.38
N LYS A 90 5.33 -12.19 4.78
CA LYS A 90 5.56 -13.31 3.88
C LYS A 90 4.49 -13.37 2.78
N LYS A 91 3.20 -13.28 3.13
CA LYS A 91 2.11 -13.23 2.14
C LYS A 91 2.28 -12.08 1.13
N MET A 92 2.60 -10.88 1.62
CA MET A 92 2.75 -9.70 0.75
C MET A 92 3.97 -9.81 -0.17
N THR A 93 5.09 -10.30 0.33
CA THR A 93 6.31 -10.50 -0.48
C THR A 93 6.18 -11.63 -1.48
N GLU A 94 5.49 -12.73 -1.13
CA GLU A 94 5.15 -13.82 -2.06
C GLU A 94 4.18 -13.34 -3.14
N PHE A 95 3.15 -12.58 -2.78
CA PHE A 95 2.24 -11.97 -3.75
C PHE A 95 2.98 -11.07 -4.74
N ARG A 96 3.81 -10.15 -4.24
CA ARG A 96 4.63 -9.28 -5.09
C ARG A 96 5.53 -10.08 -6.02
N SER A 97 6.20 -11.12 -5.51
CA SER A 97 7.19 -11.87 -6.29
C SER A 97 6.53 -12.79 -7.32
N ASN A 98 5.55 -13.58 -6.89
CA ASN A 98 4.98 -14.63 -7.73
C ASN A 98 3.85 -14.14 -8.63
N VAL A 99 2.99 -13.25 -8.13
CA VAL A 99 1.81 -12.78 -8.87
C VAL A 99 2.14 -11.54 -9.68
N ILE A 100 2.79 -10.54 -9.07
CA ILE A 100 3.02 -9.24 -9.72
C ILE A 100 4.28 -9.22 -10.58
N ALA A 101 5.41 -9.74 -10.08
CA ALA A 101 6.68 -9.66 -10.80
C ALA A 101 6.87 -10.80 -11.82
N HIS A 102 6.58 -12.04 -11.42
CA HIS A 102 6.89 -13.22 -12.24
C HIS A 102 5.68 -13.80 -12.99
N PHE A 103 4.45 -13.38 -12.67
CA PHE A 103 3.22 -13.89 -13.29
C PHE A 103 3.11 -15.43 -13.26
N ASN A 104 3.52 -16.05 -12.15
CA ASN A 104 3.49 -17.50 -11.98
C ASN A 104 2.04 -18.00 -11.94
N ALA A 105 1.63 -18.71 -12.99
CA ALA A 105 0.23 -19.06 -13.22
C ALA A 105 -0.44 -19.83 -12.07
N GLU A 106 0.33 -20.68 -11.39
CA GLU A 106 -0.08 -21.49 -10.24
C GLU A 106 -0.53 -20.66 -9.02
N HIS A 107 -0.16 -19.38 -8.94
CA HIS A 107 -0.52 -18.48 -7.86
C HIS A 107 -1.78 -17.63 -8.13
N PHE A 108 -2.37 -17.68 -9.34
CA PHE A 108 -3.59 -16.92 -9.64
C PHE A 108 -4.87 -17.59 -9.08
N SER A 109 -4.88 -18.92 -8.98
CA SER A 109 -6.08 -19.69 -8.63
C SER A 109 -6.36 -19.81 -7.12
N ASN A 110 -5.36 -19.50 -6.28
CA ASN A 110 -5.38 -19.86 -4.86
C ASN A 110 -5.67 -18.69 -3.90
N GLY A 111 -6.30 -17.61 -4.39
CA GLY A 111 -6.62 -16.45 -3.54
C GLY A 111 -5.37 -15.82 -2.91
N SER A 112 -4.25 -15.81 -3.65
CA SER A 112 -2.93 -15.40 -3.15
C SER A 112 -2.77 -13.89 -2.96
N THR A 113 -3.82 -13.10 -3.21
CA THR A 113 -3.82 -11.66 -2.93
C THR A 113 -3.99 -11.42 -1.42
N PRO A 114 -3.01 -10.82 -0.73
CA PRO A 114 -3.14 -10.45 0.66
C PRO A 114 -4.18 -9.34 0.83
N GLU A 115 -4.73 -9.20 2.03
CA GLU A 115 -5.47 -7.98 2.37
C GLU A 115 -4.50 -6.79 2.48
N PHE A 116 -4.98 -5.60 2.13
CA PHE A 116 -4.15 -4.38 2.07
C PHE A 116 -4.36 -3.45 3.26
N ASP A 117 -5.33 -3.71 4.13
CA ASP A 117 -5.61 -2.90 5.32
C ASP A 117 -4.40 -2.93 6.26
N THR A 118 -3.78 -4.10 6.48
CA THR A 118 -2.54 -4.20 7.25
C THR A 118 -1.38 -3.48 6.57
N ALA A 119 -1.27 -3.53 5.24
CA ALA A 119 -0.21 -2.83 4.51
C ALA A 119 -0.31 -1.31 4.67
N ILE A 120 -1.53 -0.78 4.60
CA ILE A 120 -1.82 0.65 4.78
C ILE A 120 -1.57 1.06 6.22
N ALA A 121 -2.06 0.28 7.17
CA ALA A 121 -1.82 0.52 8.59
C ALA A 121 -0.30 0.53 8.87
N ALA A 122 0.45 -0.45 8.36
CA ALA A 122 1.91 -0.51 8.51
C ALA A 122 2.59 0.73 7.93
N ALA A 123 2.24 1.10 6.70
CA ALA A 123 2.80 2.28 6.05
C ALA A 123 2.42 3.58 6.80
N ALA A 124 1.25 3.65 7.43
CA ALA A 124 0.74 4.86 8.08
C ALA A 124 1.49 5.05 9.38
N THR A 125 1.70 3.94 10.09
CA THR A 125 2.53 3.88 11.28
C THR A 125 3.98 4.21 10.98
N ALA A 126 4.55 3.74 9.87
CA ALA A 126 5.89 4.14 9.43
C ALA A 126 5.99 5.64 9.18
N HIS A 127 5.05 6.22 8.44
CA HIS A 127 5.02 7.67 8.20
C HIS A 127 4.87 8.45 9.51
N LYS A 128 3.95 8.04 10.39
CA LYS A 128 3.73 8.65 11.71
C LYS A 128 4.99 8.60 12.57
N TYR A 129 5.74 7.50 12.54
CA TYR A 129 7.00 7.38 13.26
C TYR A 129 8.07 8.33 12.68
N MET A 130 8.26 8.30 11.36
CA MET A 130 9.22 9.18 10.68
C MET A 130 8.95 10.67 10.93
N TYR A 131 7.68 11.07 10.93
CA TYR A 131 7.30 12.44 11.24
C TYR A 131 7.70 12.85 12.65
N ARG A 132 7.52 11.95 13.64
CA ARG A 132 7.88 12.20 15.04
C ARG A 132 9.39 12.32 15.25
N THR A 133 10.18 11.72 14.36
CA THR A 133 11.65 11.75 14.42
C THR A 133 12.25 12.81 13.51
N PHE A 134 11.44 13.62 12.82
CA PHE A 134 11.99 14.69 11.98
C PHE A 134 12.77 15.71 12.80
N PRO A 135 13.97 16.11 12.32
CA PRO A 135 14.70 17.21 12.91
C PRO A 135 13.87 18.51 12.93
N PRO A 136 14.01 19.37 13.96
CA PRO A 136 13.22 20.60 14.09
C PRO A 136 13.34 21.58 12.91
N ASN A 137 14.39 21.46 12.12
CA ASN A 137 14.65 22.28 10.93
C ASN A 137 13.98 21.74 9.65
N VAL A 138 13.30 20.60 9.71
CA VAL A 138 12.55 20.05 8.57
C VAL A 138 11.13 20.63 8.58
N ASN A 139 10.83 21.47 7.59
CA ASN A 139 9.47 21.96 7.35
C ASN A 139 8.68 20.96 6.48
N TYR A 140 8.05 19.98 7.11
CA TYR A 140 7.20 19.02 6.41
C TYR A 140 5.86 19.66 6.03
N ILE A 141 5.59 19.79 4.73
CA ILE A 141 4.35 20.36 4.17
C ILE A 141 3.38 19.29 3.65
N GLY A 142 3.68 18.02 3.85
CA GLY A 142 2.87 16.92 3.34
C GLY A 142 1.64 16.64 4.23
N PRO A 143 0.77 15.72 3.79
CA PRO A 143 -0.37 15.29 4.57
C PRO A 143 0.07 14.64 5.89
N MET A 144 -0.60 15.02 6.97
CA MET A 144 -0.42 14.49 8.34
C MET A 144 -1.24 13.23 8.59
N ASP A 145 -2.42 13.18 7.96
CA ASP A 145 -3.28 12.00 7.94
C ASP A 145 -3.36 11.50 6.50
N LEU A 146 -2.59 10.45 6.23
CA LEU A 146 -2.50 9.87 4.89
C LEU A 146 -3.77 9.13 4.49
N VAL A 147 -4.55 8.63 5.45
CA VAL A 147 -5.83 7.95 5.17
C VAL A 147 -6.85 8.99 4.69
N SER A 148 -7.00 10.09 5.42
CA SER A 148 -7.88 11.19 5.02
C SER A 148 -7.45 11.83 3.70
N TYR A 149 -6.14 12.01 3.50
CA TYR A 149 -5.58 12.50 2.24
C TYR A 149 -5.94 11.60 1.07
N GLY A 150 -5.68 10.29 1.19
CA GLY A 150 -5.97 9.31 0.15
C GLY A 150 -7.45 9.27 -0.23
N LYS A 151 -8.35 9.30 0.76
CA LYS A 151 -9.79 9.38 0.54
C LYS A 151 -10.18 10.64 -0.24
N THR A 152 -9.73 11.81 0.21
CA THR A 152 -10.05 13.10 -0.44
C THR A 152 -9.52 13.15 -1.87
N ALA A 153 -8.30 12.65 -2.09
CA ALA A 153 -7.72 12.54 -3.42
C ALA A 153 -8.56 11.62 -4.32
N SER A 154 -9.01 10.46 -3.79
CA SER A 154 -9.83 9.52 -4.56
C SER A 154 -11.18 10.12 -4.95
N GLU A 155 -11.83 10.85 -4.05
CA GLU A 155 -13.09 11.55 -4.32
C GLU A 155 -12.90 12.59 -5.43
N ALA A 156 -11.81 13.36 -5.40
CA ALA A 156 -11.50 14.33 -6.43
C ALA A 156 -11.32 13.68 -7.81
N VAL A 157 -10.70 12.50 -7.89
CA VAL A 157 -10.56 11.73 -9.13
C VAL A 157 -11.93 11.23 -9.61
N MET A 158 -12.72 10.60 -8.74
CA MET A 158 -14.04 10.07 -9.11
C MET A 158 -15.00 11.16 -9.58
N ASN A 159 -14.96 12.33 -8.95
CA ASN A 159 -15.73 13.50 -9.38
C ASN A 159 -15.36 14.02 -10.77
N ARG A 160 -14.21 13.65 -11.33
CA ARG A 160 -13.82 13.98 -12.70
C ARG A 160 -14.16 12.87 -13.69
N MET A 161 -14.27 11.63 -13.22
CA MET A 161 -14.52 10.46 -14.06
C MET A 161 -16.01 10.15 -14.24
N LEU A 162 -16.85 10.51 -13.27
CA LEU A 162 -18.29 10.19 -13.24
C LEU A 162 -19.19 11.38 -13.64
N VAL A 163 -18.61 12.42 -14.24
CA VAL A 163 -19.31 13.60 -14.76
C VAL A 163 -19.47 13.52 -16.27
#